data_AF-X1G175-F1
#
_entry.id   AF-X1G175-F1
#
_cell.length_a   1.000
_cell.length_b   1.000
_cell.length_c   1.000
_cell.angle_alpha   90.00
_cell.angle_beta   90.00
_cell.angle_gamma   90.00
#
_symmetry.space_group_name_H-M   'P 1'
#
loop_
_entity.id
_entity.type
_entity.pdbx_description
1 polymer ?
#
loop_
_entity_poly.entity_id
_entity_poly.type
_entity_poly.pdbx_seq_one_letter_code
_entity_poly.pdbx_strand_id
1 'polypeptide(L)'
;NIEVHQSLSLYDWVVHKFHLNYHRKWLEHLSRPYVPMDIGGECQWVLGEYIDKAQAGFDGFIHQYPFLCMPEVTARTIITNKLKGIYDLPVIYFSFDEQSGLAGFRTRLEAFSDLMYGRRNKEIENNAKFVANGNKKIYPHYGGLFYNECVQLIQNSV
;
A
#
# COMPACT_ATOMS: atom_id res chain seq x y z
N ASN A 1 -14.02 -14.10 -3.99
CA ASN A 1 -14.29 -12.69 -3.63
C ASN A 1 -12.98 -11.94 -3.54
N ILE A 2 -12.90 -10.80 -4.21
CA ILE A 2 -11.77 -9.86 -4.12
C ILE A 2 -12.20 -8.76 -3.16
N GLU A 3 -11.35 -8.46 -2.18
CA GLU A 3 -11.55 -7.34 -1.25
C GLU A 3 -10.57 -6.22 -1.63
N VAL A 4 -11.07 -4.99 -1.67
CA VAL A 4 -10.28 -3.81 -2.05
C VAL A 4 -10.23 -2.87 -0.86
N HIS A 5 -9.02 -2.56 -0.39
CA HIS A 5 -8.79 -1.58 0.66
C HIS A 5 -8.26 -0.30 0.03
N GLN A 6 -9.02 0.79 0.16
CA GLN A 6 -8.58 2.11 -0.29
C GLN A 6 -7.75 2.78 0.80
N SER A 7 -6.48 3.01 0.51
CA SER A 7 -5.54 3.65 1.42
C SER A 7 -5.71 5.17 1.50
N LEU A 8 -6.05 5.80 0.37
CA LEU A 8 -6.16 7.25 0.27
C LEU A 8 -7.60 7.63 -0.09
N SER A 9 -8.16 8.57 0.65
CA SER A 9 -9.46 9.16 0.36
C SER A 9 -9.39 10.68 0.55
N LEU A 10 -10.33 11.39 -0.08
CA LEU A 10 -10.43 12.84 0.12
C LEU A 10 -10.65 13.17 1.60
N TYR A 11 -11.41 12.35 2.33
CA TYR A 11 -11.61 12.49 3.77
C TYR A 11 -10.28 12.39 4.53
N ASP A 12 -9.48 11.35 4.22
CA ASP A 12 -8.16 11.14 4.82
C ASP A 12 -7.23 12.35 4.61
N TRP A 13 -7.25 12.91 3.39
CA TRP A 13 -6.51 14.13 3.05
C TRP A 13 -6.98 15.35 3.84
N VAL A 14 -8.29 15.56 3.96
CA VAL A 14 -8.84 16.68 4.74
C VAL A 14 -8.47 16.56 6.21
N VAL A 15 -8.66 15.38 6.82
CA VAL A 15 -8.32 15.12 8.23
C VAL A 15 -6.82 15.30 8.48
N HIS A 16 -5.99 14.92 7.51
CA HIS A 16 -4.55 15.17 7.57
C HIS A 16 -4.19 16.66 7.59
N LYS A 17 -4.83 17.48 6.75
CA LYS A 17 -4.61 18.93 6.76
C LYS A 17 -4.97 19.56 8.11
N PHE A 18 -5.94 18.99 8.82
CA PHE A 18 -6.27 19.38 10.19
C PHE A 18 -5.38 18.74 11.27
N HIS A 19 -4.34 17.99 10.90
CA HIS A 19 -3.39 17.31 11.80
C HIS A 19 -4.04 16.29 12.75
N LEU A 20 -5.21 15.78 12.39
CA LEU A 20 -5.97 14.80 13.20
C LEU A 20 -5.69 13.35 12.80
N ASN A 21 -4.77 13.13 11.85
CA ASN A 21 -4.56 11.83 11.22
C ASN A 21 -3.34 11.08 11.79
N TYR A 22 -3.60 10.21 12.77
CA TYR A 22 -2.59 9.32 13.38
C TYR A 22 -2.00 8.32 12.39
N HIS A 23 -2.84 7.80 11.48
CA HIS A 23 -2.45 6.81 10.48
C HIS A 23 -1.36 7.37 9.56
N ARG A 24 -1.49 8.61 9.10
CA ARG A 24 -0.47 9.22 8.23
C ARG A 24 0.90 9.38 8.88
N LYS A 25 0.96 9.69 10.18
CA LYS A 25 2.24 9.75 10.90
C LYS A 25 2.91 8.37 10.99
N TRP A 26 2.13 7.30 11.11
CA TRP A 26 2.65 5.95 11.00
C TRP A 26 3.24 5.66 9.62
N LEU A 27 2.53 6.01 8.55
CA LEU A 27 3.03 5.84 7.18
C LEU A 27 4.31 6.66 6.92
N GLU A 28 4.37 7.89 7.45
CA GLU A 28 5.58 8.72 7.43
C GLU A 28 6.74 8.05 8.16
N HIS A 29 6.48 7.44 9.32
CA HIS A 29 7.49 6.68 10.07
C HIS A 29 8.04 5.51 9.25
N LEU A 30 7.18 4.69 8.64
CA LEU A 30 7.59 3.55 7.82
C LEU A 30 8.39 3.94 6.57
N SER A 31 8.03 5.05 5.94
CA SER A 31 8.66 5.54 4.71
C SER A 31 9.92 6.36 4.94
N ARG A 32 10.12 6.91 6.15
CA ARG A 32 11.24 7.79 6.52
C ARG A 32 12.63 7.29 6.10
N PRO A 33 12.97 5.98 6.19
CA PRO A 33 14.28 5.49 5.74
C PRO A 33 14.52 5.61 4.23
N TYR A 34 13.44 5.71 3.43
CA TYR A 34 13.49 5.78 1.98
C TYR A 34 13.22 7.20 1.46
N VAL A 35 12.35 7.94 2.14
CA VAL A 35 11.98 9.33 1.84
C VAL A 35 11.89 10.07 3.18
N PRO A 36 12.94 10.81 3.59
CA PRO A 36 13.03 11.38 4.94
C PRO A 36 12.15 12.62 5.15
N MET A 37 11.59 13.18 4.08
CA MET A 37 10.75 14.37 4.11
C MET A 37 9.66 14.29 3.05
N ASP A 38 8.54 14.97 3.30
CA ASP A 38 7.48 15.12 2.30
C ASP A 38 8.01 15.94 1.11
N ILE A 39 7.99 15.33 -0.07
CA ILE A 39 8.37 15.95 -1.35
C ILE A 39 7.14 16.36 -2.18
N GLY A 40 5.94 16.26 -1.60
CA GLY A 40 4.65 16.45 -2.26
C GLY A 40 4.16 15.19 -2.96
N GLY A 41 3.00 15.30 -3.64
CA GLY A 41 2.44 14.23 -4.46
C GLY A 41 2.19 12.94 -3.70
N GLU A 42 1.84 13.04 -2.42
CA GLU A 42 1.57 11.91 -1.52
C GLU A 42 2.69 10.83 -1.43
N CYS A 43 3.89 11.12 -1.92
CA CYS A 43 4.93 10.11 -2.17
C CYS A 43 5.33 9.37 -0.89
N GLN A 44 5.52 10.11 0.20
CA GLN A 44 5.88 9.56 1.49
C GLN A 44 4.81 8.59 2.02
N TRP A 45 3.53 8.98 1.98
CA TRP A 45 2.44 8.13 2.46
C TRP A 45 2.20 6.92 1.57
N VAL A 46 2.35 7.04 0.24
CA VAL A 46 2.24 5.90 -0.68
C VAL A 46 3.32 4.84 -0.39
N LEU A 47 4.55 5.26 -0.09
CA LEU A 47 5.60 4.32 0.32
C LEU A 47 5.30 3.67 1.66
N GLY A 48 4.82 4.45 2.62
CA GLY A 48 4.37 3.93 3.92
C GLY A 48 3.27 2.89 3.76
N GLU A 49 2.29 3.15 2.90
CA GLU A 49 1.18 2.23 2.60
C GLU A 49 1.69 0.96 1.94
N TYR A 50 2.59 1.05 0.96
CA TYR A 50 3.16 -0.15 0.35
C TYR A 50 3.85 -1.05 1.39
N ILE A 51 4.63 -0.44 2.29
CA ILE A 51 5.33 -1.17 3.36
C ILE A 51 4.33 -1.79 4.35
N ASP A 52 3.35 -1.00 4.82
CA ASP A 52 2.32 -1.43 5.76
C ASP A 52 1.51 -2.60 5.19
N LYS A 53 1.05 -2.50 3.94
CA LYS A 53 0.28 -3.57 3.28
C LYS A 53 1.12 -4.81 2.98
N ALA A 54 2.41 -4.64 2.68
CA ALA A 54 3.30 -5.78 2.50
C ALA A 54 3.47 -6.56 3.80
N GLN A 55 3.68 -5.87 4.91
CA GLN A 55 3.79 -6.48 6.24
C GLN A 55 2.46 -7.09 6.70
N ALA A 56 1.33 -6.48 6.32
CA ALA A 56 -0.01 -7.01 6.56
C ALA A 56 -0.35 -8.23 5.67
N GLY A 57 0.52 -8.61 4.74
CA GLY A 57 0.35 -9.80 3.89
C GLY A 57 -0.72 -9.64 2.82
N PHE A 58 -0.85 -8.44 2.24
CA PHE A 58 -1.73 -8.21 1.10
C PHE A 58 -1.29 -9.03 -0.12
N ASP A 59 -2.26 -9.47 -0.93
CA ASP A 59 -1.96 -10.28 -2.12
C ASP A 59 -1.36 -9.41 -3.24
N GLY A 60 -1.73 -8.12 -3.32
CA GLY A 60 -1.22 -7.18 -4.31
C GLY A 60 -1.50 -5.72 -3.96
N PHE A 61 -0.79 -4.81 -4.63
CA PHE A 61 -0.89 -3.36 -4.46
C PHE A 61 -1.19 -2.68 -5.80
N ILE A 62 -2.07 -1.69 -5.78
CA ILE A 62 -2.41 -0.90 -6.98
C ILE A 62 -2.03 0.55 -6.70
N HIS A 63 -1.03 1.04 -7.43
CA HIS A 63 -0.64 2.45 -7.34
C HIS A 63 -1.19 3.20 -8.54
N GLN A 64 -2.21 4.01 -8.26
CA GLN A 64 -2.85 4.92 -9.22
C GLN A 64 -2.35 6.34 -8.96
N TYR A 65 -1.96 7.06 -10.00
CA TYR A 65 -1.51 8.43 -9.84
C TYR A 65 -1.76 9.30 -11.08
N PRO A 66 -2.01 10.61 -10.89
CA PRO A 66 -2.23 11.55 -11.99
C PRO A 66 -0.90 12.08 -12.52
N PHE A 67 -0.71 12.01 -13.84
CA PHE A 67 0.44 12.56 -14.57
C PHE A 67 1.84 12.02 -14.18
N LEU A 68 2.82 12.17 -15.08
CA LEU A 68 4.16 11.60 -14.90
C LEU A 68 5.18 12.57 -14.27
N CYS A 69 4.83 13.85 -14.09
CA CYS A 69 5.75 14.86 -13.52
C CYS A 69 5.63 15.01 -12.00
N MET A 70 4.66 14.35 -11.38
CA MET A 70 4.41 14.48 -9.95
C MET A 70 5.28 13.50 -9.13
N PRO A 71 5.56 13.82 -7.85
CA PRO A 71 6.40 12.98 -6.97
C PRO A 71 5.96 11.52 -6.80
N GLU A 72 4.73 11.17 -7.17
CA GLU A 72 4.20 9.80 -7.24
C GLU A 72 5.07 8.89 -8.15
N VAL A 73 5.70 9.46 -9.18
CA VAL A 73 6.68 8.73 -10.01
C VAL A 73 7.94 8.37 -9.21
N THR A 74 8.33 9.20 -8.26
CA THR A 74 9.42 8.88 -7.32
C THR A 74 9.02 7.69 -6.45
N ALA A 75 7.78 7.66 -5.93
CA ALA A 75 7.28 6.49 -5.19
C ALA A 75 7.29 5.22 -6.05
N ARG A 76 6.82 5.27 -7.31
CA ARG A 76 6.93 4.14 -8.27
C ARG A 76 8.37 3.65 -8.40
N THR A 77 9.32 4.58 -8.53
CA THR A 77 10.75 4.26 -8.72
C THR A 77 11.33 3.57 -7.50
N ILE A 78 11.06 4.10 -6.30
CA ILE A 78 11.53 3.53 -5.04
C ILE A 78 10.92 2.15 -4.79
N ILE A 79 9.61 1.99 -5.01
CA ILE A 79 8.96 0.68 -4.88
C ILE A 79 9.60 -0.33 -5.82
N THR A 80 9.76 0.02 -7.09
CA THR A 80 10.25 -0.90 -8.12
C THR A 80 11.70 -1.31 -7.91
N ASN A 81 12.57 -0.37 -7.57
CA ASN A 81 14.02 -0.60 -7.51
C ASN A 81 14.51 -1.06 -6.14
N LYS A 82 13.77 -0.76 -5.06
CA LYS A 82 14.20 -1.05 -3.69
C LYS A 82 13.22 -1.96 -2.96
N LEU A 83 11.96 -1.53 -2.83
CA LEU A 83 11.02 -2.21 -1.93
C LEU A 83 10.59 -3.59 -2.44
N LYS A 84 10.48 -3.80 -3.76
CA LYS A 84 10.24 -5.13 -4.35
C LYS A 84 11.29 -6.19 -4.00
N GLY A 85 12.52 -5.78 -3.69
CA GLY A 85 13.58 -6.70 -3.25
C GLY A 85 13.51 -7.04 -1.76
N ILE A 86 12.72 -6.29 -0.99
CA ILE A 86 12.58 -6.42 0.47
C ILE A 86 11.24 -7.08 0.82
N TYR A 87 10.19 -6.74 0.08
CA TYR A 87 8.81 -7.12 0.34
C TYR A 87 8.23 -7.90 -0.83
N ASP A 88 7.61 -9.05 -0.56
CA ASP A 88 6.90 -9.84 -1.57
C ASP A 88 5.46 -9.35 -1.77
N LEU A 89 5.31 -8.09 -2.19
CA LEU A 89 4.03 -7.48 -2.52
C LEU A 89 4.02 -7.07 -4.00
N PRO A 90 3.38 -7.85 -4.89
CA PRO A 90 3.23 -7.49 -6.29
C PRO A 90 2.52 -6.14 -6.44
N VAL A 91 2.99 -5.30 -7.36
CA VAL A 91 2.38 -3.98 -7.63
C VAL A 91 2.15 -3.76 -9.11
N ILE A 92 0.98 -3.20 -9.44
CA ILE A 92 0.64 -2.65 -10.74
C ILE A 92 0.51 -1.13 -10.65
N TYR A 93 0.95 -0.44 -11.69
CA TYR A 93 0.90 1.02 -11.75
C TYR A 93 -0.05 1.49 -12.85
N PHE A 94 -0.88 2.47 -12.52
CA PHE A 94 -1.75 3.15 -13.47
C PHE A 94 -1.48 4.65 -13.42
N SER A 95 -0.90 5.18 -14.48
CA SER A 95 -0.84 6.61 -14.72
C SER A 95 -2.11 7.02 -15.47
N PHE A 96 -2.89 7.93 -14.90
CA PHE A 96 -4.03 8.52 -15.61
C PHE A 96 -3.57 9.79 -16.30
N ASP A 97 -3.20 9.64 -17.58
CA ASP A 97 -2.98 10.74 -18.53
C ASP A 97 -3.99 10.64 -19.69
N GLU A 98 -4.03 11.68 -20.52
CA GLU A 98 -5.00 11.86 -21.61
C GLU A 98 -5.04 10.70 -22.64
N GLN A 99 -4.04 9.81 -22.64
CA GLN A 99 -3.93 8.64 -23.51
C GLN A 99 -4.37 7.30 -22.88
N SER A 100 -4.87 7.31 -21.65
CA SER A 100 -5.21 6.08 -20.94
C SER A 100 -6.53 5.47 -21.44
N GLY A 101 -6.43 4.59 -22.46
CA GLY A 101 -7.57 3.83 -22.97
C GLY A 101 -8.22 2.95 -21.90
N LEU A 102 -9.47 3.23 -21.54
CA LEU A 102 -10.28 2.51 -20.55
C LEU A 102 -10.28 0.98 -20.74
N ALA A 103 -10.31 0.53 -22.00
CA ALA A 103 -10.24 -0.90 -22.32
C ALA A 103 -8.92 -1.55 -21.87
N GLY A 104 -7.78 -0.87 -22.09
CA GLY A 104 -6.47 -1.34 -21.67
C GLY A 104 -6.29 -1.33 -20.15
N PHE A 105 -6.92 -0.38 -19.44
CA PHE A 105 -6.95 -0.37 -17.99
C PHE A 105 -7.65 -1.62 -17.44
N ARG A 106 -8.86 -1.90 -17.94
CA ARG A 106 -9.68 -3.04 -17.50
C ARG A 106 -8.96 -4.37 -17.70
N THR A 107 -8.45 -4.63 -18.89
CA THR A 107 -7.76 -5.90 -19.20
C THR A 107 -6.51 -6.09 -18.33
N ARG A 108 -5.74 -5.02 -18.08
CA ARG A 108 -4.57 -5.12 -17.18
C ARG A 108 -4.96 -5.39 -15.73
N LEU A 109 -6.06 -4.79 -15.26
CA LEU A 109 -6.56 -5.02 -13.92
C LEU A 109 -7.08 -6.45 -13.74
N GLU A 110 -7.83 -6.96 -14.72
CA GLU A 110 -8.30 -8.35 -14.76
C GLU A 110 -7.11 -9.32 -14.74
N ALA A 111 -6.13 -9.13 -15.63
CA ALA A 111 -4.92 -9.96 -15.67
C ALA A 111 -4.10 -9.89 -14.37
N PHE A 112 -4.02 -8.71 -13.74
CA PHE A 112 -3.34 -8.58 -12.45
C PHE A 112 -4.05 -9.37 -11.35
N SER A 113 -5.38 -9.27 -11.28
CA SER A 113 -6.21 -10.05 -10.35
C SER A 113 -6.01 -11.56 -10.53
N ASP A 114 -6.04 -12.04 -11.77
CA ASP A 114 -5.83 -13.46 -12.08
C ASP A 114 -4.45 -13.95 -11.62
N LEU A 115 -3.41 -13.11 -11.79
CA LEU A 115 -2.06 -13.41 -11.32
C LEU A 115 -1.99 -13.48 -9.79
N MET A 116 -2.70 -12.59 -9.07
CA MET A 116 -2.77 -12.63 -7.59
C MET A 116 -3.48 -13.90 -7.11
N TYR A 117 -4.57 -14.28 -7.79
CA TYR A 117 -5.29 -15.52 -7.48
C TYR A 117 -4.40 -16.75 -7.66
N GLY A 118 -3.65 -16.82 -8.77
CA GLY A 118 -2.71 -17.90 -9.03
C GLY A 118 -1.58 -17.99 -7.99
N ARG A 119 -0.98 -16.85 -7.62
CA ARG A 119 0.04 -16.78 -6.56
C ARG A 119 -0.48 -17.29 -5.23
N ARG A 120 -1.65 -16.79 -4.81
CA ARG A 120 -2.29 -17.18 -3.55
C ARG A 120 -2.62 -18.68 -3.50
N ASN A 121 -3.14 -19.25 -4.59
CA ASN A 121 -3.45 -20.68 -4.62
C ASN A 121 -2.18 -21.53 -4.51
N LYS A 122 -1.11 -21.14 -5.19
CA LYS A 122 0.19 -21.81 -5.08
C LYS A 122 0.76 -21.72 -3.66
N GLU A 123 0.63 -20.57 -3.00
CA GLU A 123 1.00 -20.44 -1.58
C GLU A 123 0.16 -21.35 -0.68
N ILE A 124 -1.15 -21.41 -0.90
CA ILE A 124 -2.09 -22.28 -0.19
C ILE A 124 -1.72 -23.76 -0.36
N GLU A 125 -1.43 -24.20 -1.58
CA GLU A 125 -1.02 -25.58 -1.88
C GLU A 125 0.30 -25.95 -1.18
N ASN A 126 1.29 -25.06 -1.24
CA ASN A 126 2.58 -25.27 -0.57
C ASN A 126 2.47 -25.24 0.95
N ASN A 127 1.48 -24.52 1.48
CA ASN A 127 1.31 -24.27 2.89
C ASN A 127 0.04 -25.01 3.38
N ALA A 128 -0.01 -26.34 3.25
CA ALA A 128 -1.14 -27.18 3.67
C ALA A 128 -1.56 -26.97 5.15
N LYS A 129 -0.67 -26.45 6.01
CA LYS A 129 -0.96 -26.02 7.39
C LYS A 129 -1.73 -24.70 7.48
N PHE A 130 -1.58 -23.81 6.50
CA PHE A 130 -2.28 -22.52 6.39
C PHE A 130 -3.78 -22.71 6.15
N VAL A 131 -4.15 -23.68 5.29
CA VAL A 131 -5.55 -24.07 5.03
C VAL A 131 -6.19 -24.71 6.26
N ALA A 132 -5.44 -25.56 6.96
CA ALA A 132 -5.93 -26.31 8.12
C ALA A 132 -6.32 -25.41 9.32
N ASN A 133 -5.74 -24.21 9.44
CA ASN A 133 -5.98 -23.32 10.56
C ASN A 133 -7.13 -22.30 10.36
N GLY A 134 -7.81 -22.28 9.21
CA GLY A 134 -8.98 -21.41 9.00
C GLY A 134 -8.74 -19.91 9.23
N ASN A 135 -7.47 -19.49 9.30
CA ASN A 135 -7.09 -18.11 9.58
C ASN A 135 -7.47 -17.25 8.37
N LYS A 136 -8.64 -16.61 8.45
CA LYS A 136 -8.86 -15.35 7.74
C LYS A 136 -7.64 -14.48 8.07
N LYS A 137 -7.05 -13.80 7.07
CA LYS A 137 -6.02 -12.78 7.29
C LYS A 137 -6.64 -11.67 8.16
N ILE A 138 -6.75 -11.88 9.48
CA ILE A 138 -7.09 -10.87 10.45
C ILE A 138 -5.76 -10.20 10.74
N TYR A 139 -5.59 -9.04 10.12
CA TYR A 139 -4.40 -8.22 10.16
C TYR A 139 -4.08 -7.86 11.63
N PRO A 140 -3.07 -8.48 12.26
CA PRO A 140 -2.85 -8.37 13.70
C PRO A 140 -2.45 -6.95 14.14
N HIS A 141 -2.02 -6.13 13.19
CA HIS A 141 -1.55 -4.78 13.41
C HIS A 141 -2.69 -3.77 13.60
N TYR A 142 -3.82 -3.89 12.88
CA TYR A 142 -4.88 -2.86 12.90
C TYR A 142 -5.76 -2.89 14.17
N GLY A 143 -6.38 -1.74 14.51
CA GLY A 143 -7.29 -1.60 15.64
C GLY A 143 -6.66 -0.93 16.86
N GLY A 144 -6.94 -1.43 18.07
CA GLY A 144 -6.44 -0.81 19.31
C GLY A 144 -4.92 -0.87 19.47
N LEU A 145 -4.28 -1.93 18.96
CA LEU A 145 -2.81 -2.06 18.94
C LEU A 145 -2.18 -0.97 18.08
N PHE A 146 -2.63 -0.84 16.82
CA PHE A 146 -2.23 0.24 15.91
C PHE A 146 -2.34 1.63 16.53
N TYR A 147 -3.49 1.90 17.16
CA TYR A 147 -3.74 3.20 17.79
C TYR A 147 -2.70 3.52 18.87
N ASN A 148 -2.40 2.55 19.74
CA ASN A 148 -1.42 2.73 20.80
C ASN A 148 0.00 2.96 20.25
N GLU A 149 0.40 2.24 19.20
CA GLU A 149 1.69 2.44 18.54
C GLU A 149 1.81 3.83 17.91
N CYS A 150 0.76 4.27 17.21
CA CYS A 150 0.71 5.64 16.66
C CYS A 150 0.83 6.70 17.76
N VAL A 151 0.15 6.52 18.89
CA VAL A 151 0.22 7.46 20.03
C VAL A 151 1.63 7.52 20.61
N GLN A 152 2.28 6.37 20.81
CA GLN A 152 3.67 6.31 21.31
C GLN A 152 4.65 7.01 20.35
N LEU A 153 4.52 6.77 19.04
CA LEU A 153 5.36 7.42 18.04
C LEU A 153 5.21 8.94 18.08
N ILE A 154 3.97 9.44 18.21
CA ILE A 154 3.72 10.88 18.30
C ILE A 154 4.35 11.46 19.56
N GLN A 155 4.16 10.80 20.71
CA GLN A 155 4.73 11.24 21.99
C GLN A 155 6.26 11.27 21.97
N ASN A 156 6.91 10.33 21.27
CA ASN A 156 8.38 10.25 21.16
C ASN A 156 8.99 11.09 20.04
N SER A 157 8.16 11.68 19.17
CA SER A 157 8.58 12.52 18.04
C SER A 157 8.66 14.03 18.36
N VAL A 158 8.45 14.39 19.64
CA VAL A 158 8.64 15.73 20.24
C VAL A 158 9.95 15.74 21.01
#